data_AF-A0A915BTS2-F1
#
_entry.id   AF-A0A915BTS2-F1
#
_cell.length_a   1.000
_cell.length_b   1.000
_cell.length_c   1.000
_cell.angle_alpha   90.00
_cell.angle_beta   90.00
_cell.angle_gamma   90.00
#
_symmetry.space_group_name_H-M   'P 1'
#
loop_
_entity.id
_entity.type
_entity.pdbx_description
1 polymer ?
#
loop_
_entity_poly.entity_id
_entity_poly.type
_entity_poly.pdbx_seq_one_letter_code
_entity_poly.pdbx_strand_id
1 'polypeptide(L)'
;MASSISWLHCNNCGALPVEKDNDISRFSIAGCGHVFCNECVSMSALSCFVCQHAPFYPRAIDSNLSPQLKSLFTPPRLVFRHVLERVQDVVAFQWAQFELSRALLQQNEYATHKSEQDNKSNTEINAELSEEIADLEACIRCTQRQLSAVQNVGNLNSMTSRAEYS
;
A
#
# COMPACT_ATOMS: atom_id res chain seq x y z
N MET A 1 24.20 40.85 -0.79
CA MET A 1 24.05 40.13 -2.08
C MET A 1 24.51 38.71 -1.83
N ALA A 2 23.60 37.73 -1.82
CA ALA A 2 24.00 36.34 -1.63
C ALA A 2 24.75 35.90 -2.89
N SER A 3 26.06 35.67 -2.78
CA SER A 3 26.85 35.05 -3.83
C SER A 3 26.18 33.72 -4.17
N SER A 4 25.61 33.62 -5.36
CA SER A 4 25.10 32.37 -5.88
C SER A 4 26.29 31.41 -5.99
N ILE A 5 26.38 30.42 -5.10
CA ILE A 5 27.42 29.41 -5.20
C ILE A 5 27.11 28.56 -6.44
N SER A 6 27.80 28.83 -7.54
CA SER A 6 27.67 28.01 -8.73
C SER A 6 28.41 26.69 -8.51
N TRP A 7 27.71 25.58 -8.67
CA TRP A 7 28.29 24.23 -8.58
C TRP A 7 29.21 23.90 -9.77
N LEU A 8 29.18 24.73 -10.82
CA LEU A 8 30.04 24.63 -12.00
C LEU A 8 30.86 25.92 -12.17
N HIS A 9 32.13 25.79 -12.53
CA HIS A 9 33.02 26.89 -12.91
C HIS A 9 34.14 26.38 -13.84
N CYS A 10 34.85 27.29 -14.49
CA CYS A 10 36.05 26.96 -15.24
C CYS A 10 37.21 26.65 -14.26
N ASN A 11 37.79 25.47 -14.34
CA ASN A 11 38.91 25.08 -13.47
C ASN A 11 40.24 25.79 -13.80
N ASN A 12 40.33 26.53 -14.90
CA ASN A 12 41.50 27.37 -15.22
C ASN A 12 41.35 28.81 -14.70
N CYS A 13 40.27 29.51 -15.08
CA CYS A 13 40.11 30.94 -14.80
C CYS A 13 39.03 31.28 -13.74
N GLY A 14 38.30 30.29 -13.23
CA GLY A 14 37.25 30.49 -12.24
C GLY A 14 35.94 31.08 -12.78
N ALA A 15 35.81 31.28 -14.10
CA ALA A 15 34.60 31.83 -14.71
C ALA A 15 33.36 31.00 -14.33
N LEU A 16 32.31 31.68 -13.88
CA LEU A 16 31.03 31.08 -13.50
C LEU A 16 30.04 31.13 -14.69
N PRO A 17 29.09 30.19 -14.78
CA PRO A 17 27.94 30.30 -15.67
C PRO A 17 27.17 31.60 -15.43
N VAL A 18 26.67 32.20 -16.50
CA VAL A 18 25.86 33.42 -16.39
C VAL A 18 24.53 33.09 -15.71
N GLU A 19 24.19 33.87 -14.68
CA GLU A 19 23.10 33.58 -13.73
C GLU A 19 21.71 33.46 -14.35
N LYS A 20 21.46 34.07 -15.51
CA LYS A 20 20.09 34.17 -16.06
C LYS A 20 19.52 32.84 -16.56
N ASP A 21 20.36 31.90 -17.01
CA ASP A 21 19.87 30.66 -17.62
C ASP A 21 20.65 29.40 -17.19
N ASN A 22 21.68 29.51 -16.34
CA ASN A 22 22.64 28.43 -16.12
C ASN A 22 23.10 27.83 -17.45
N ASP A 23 23.43 28.69 -18.41
CA ASP A 23 23.88 28.28 -19.73
C ASP A 23 25.27 27.63 -19.63
N ILE A 24 25.26 26.30 -19.42
CA ILE A 24 26.47 25.48 -19.32
C ILE A 24 27.06 25.14 -20.69
N SER A 25 26.40 25.52 -21.79
CA SER A 25 26.89 25.26 -23.16
C SER A 25 28.21 25.98 -23.47
N ARG A 26 28.57 26.97 -22.65
CA ARG A 26 29.84 27.70 -22.72
C ARG A 26 31.01 26.98 -22.04
N PHE A 27 30.75 25.79 -21.51
CA PHE A 27 31.74 24.98 -20.82
C PHE A 27 31.95 23.66 -21.54
N SER A 28 33.18 23.16 -21.43
CA SER A 28 33.60 21.88 -21.96
C SER A 28 34.30 21.06 -20.87
N ILE A 29 34.14 19.74 -20.91
CA ILE A 29 34.83 18.79 -20.03
C ILE A 29 35.94 18.08 -20.81
N ALA A 30 37.14 18.01 -20.22
CA ALA A 30 38.26 17.23 -20.74
C ALA A 30 38.16 15.76 -20.30
N GLY A 31 38.86 14.86 -21.00
CA GLY A 31 38.89 13.42 -20.65
C GLY A 31 39.40 13.11 -19.24
N CYS A 32 40.17 14.03 -18.64
CA CYS A 32 40.63 13.95 -17.25
C CYS A 32 39.62 14.47 -16.21
N GLY A 33 38.42 14.90 -16.63
CA GLY A 33 37.35 15.36 -15.75
C GLY A 33 37.32 16.85 -15.43
N HIS A 34 38.35 17.63 -15.80
CA HIS A 34 38.37 19.08 -15.58
C HIS A 34 37.48 19.82 -16.59
N VAL A 35 36.82 20.88 -16.11
CA VAL A 35 35.87 21.71 -16.86
C VAL A 35 36.50 23.06 -17.20
N PHE A 36 36.29 23.53 -18.42
CA PHE A 36 36.87 24.78 -18.94
C PHE A 36 35.82 25.60 -19.67
N CYS A 37 35.87 26.93 -19.56
CA CYS A 37 35.08 27.81 -20.43
C CYS A 37 35.65 27.82 -21.86
N ASN A 38 34.81 28.18 -22.83
CA ASN A 38 35.19 28.22 -24.24
C ASN A 38 36.40 29.14 -24.52
N GLU A 39 36.56 30.23 -23.75
CA GLU A 39 37.71 31.12 -23.87
C GLU A 39 39.01 30.39 -23.52
N CYS A 40 39.04 29.61 -22.43
CA CYS A 40 40.22 28.83 -22.05
C CYS A 40 40.49 27.68 -23.03
N VAL A 41 39.45 27.06 -23.57
CA VAL A 41 39.59 26.01 -24.59
C VAL A 41 40.21 26.57 -25.88
N SER A 42 39.86 27.80 -26.27
CA SER A 42 40.33 28.44 -27.49
C SER A 42 41.85 28.71 -27.53
N MET A 43 42.52 28.67 -26.37
CA MET A 43 43.97 28.90 -26.25
C MET A 43 44.83 27.77 -26.84
N SER A 44 44.22 26.74 -27.45
CA SER A 44 44.90 25.64 -28.18
C SER A 44 45.99 24.93 -27.36
N ALA A 45 45.61 24.38 -26.20
CA ALA A 45 46.52 23.59 -25.36
C ALA A 45 46.65 22.14 -25.84
N LEU A 46 47.85 21.56 -25.68
CA LEU A 46 48.10 20.13 -25.93
C LEU A 46 47.80 19.25 -24.69
N SER A 47 47.81 19.87 -23.50
CA SER A 47 47.60 19.23 -22.20
C SER A 47 46.60 20.02 -21.35
N CYS A 48 45.99 19.34 -20.39
CA CYS A 48 45.08 19.96 -19.43
C CYS A 48 45.78 21.05 -18.59
N PHE A 49 45.21 22.25 -18.51
CA PHE A 49 45.74 23.37 -17.71
C PHE A 49 45.90 23.07 -16.21
N VAL A 50 45.17 22.07 -15.69
CA VAL A 50 45.16 21.74 -14.26
C VAL A 50 46.11 20.57 -13.94
N CYS A 51 45.95 19.44 -14.64
CA CYS A 51 46.68 18.20 -14.32
C CYS A 51 47.69 17.77 -15.38
N GLN A 52 47.87 18.55 -16.45
CA GLN A 52 48.80 18.28 -17.55
C GLN A 52 48.58 16.96 -18.29
N HIS A 53 47.43 16.31 -18.11
CA HIS A 53 47.05 15.14 -18.89
C HIS A 53 46.93 15.49 -20.39
N ALA A 54 47.51 14.63 -21.23
CA ALA A 54 47.48 14.72 -22.68
C ALA A 54 47.02 13.38 -23.29
N PRO A 55 46.32 13.39 -24.44
CA PRO A 55 46.01 14.57 -25.24
C PRO A 55 44.81 15.38 -24.71
N PHE A 56 44.86 16.70 -24.86
CA PHE A 56 43.79 17.60 -24.45
C PHE A 56 42.68 17.69 -25.52
N TYR A 57 41.61 16.92 -25.30
CA TYR A 57 40.41 16.96 -26.14
C TYR A 57 39.17 17.29 -25.30
N PRO A 58 38.92 18.58 -25.02
CA PRO A 58 37.71 19.02 -24.33
C PRO A 58 36.49 18.83 -25.23
N ARG A 59 35.37 18.38 -24.64
CA ARG A 59 34.08 18.23 -25.30
C ARG A 59 33.06 19.16 -24.65
N ALA A 60 32.27 19.85 -25.46
CA ALA A 60 31.20 20.72 -24.98
C ALA A 60 30.23 19.97 -24.05
N ILE A 61 29.80 20.66 -23.00
CA ILE A 61 28.75 20.18 -22.09
C ILE A 61 27.41 20.53 -22.72
N ASP A 62 26.90 19.64 -23.57
CA ASP A 62 25.72 19.86 -24.40
C ASP A 62 24.77 18.66 -24.44
N SER A 63 23.77 18.73 -25.33
CA SER A 63 22.80 17.66 -25.57
C SER A 63 23.41 16.41 -26.21
N ASN A 64 24.69 16.39 -26.58
CA ASN A 64 25.38 15.21 -27.14
C ASN A 64 26.13 14.39 -26.09
N LEU A 65 26.26 14.89 -24.85
CA LEU A 65 26.83 14.11 -23.75
C LEU A 65 26.04 12.82 -23.49
N SER A 66 26.73 11.79 -23.00
CA SER A 66 26.07 10.55 -22.55
C SER A 66 25.11 10.88 -21.40
N PRO A 67 23.99 10.12 -21.24
CA PRO A 67 23.05 10.36 -20.14
C PRO A 67 23.70 10.37 -18.76
N GLN A 68 24.70 9.51 -18.56
CA GLN A 68 25.47 9.42 -17.30
C GLN A 68 26.32 10.67 -17.04
N LEU A 69 26.94 11.27 -18.06
CA LEU A 69 27.70 12.50 -17.88
C LEU A 69 26.77 13.71 -17.74
N LYS A 70 25.65 13.74 -18.49
CA LYS A 70 24.65 14.81 -18.37
C LYS A 70 24.07 14.93 -16.97
N SER A 71 23.85 13.81 -16.27
CA SER A 71 23.30 13.85 -14.91
C SER A 71 24.25 14.56 -13.93
N LEU A 72 25.57 14.42 -14.11
CA LEU A 72 26.57 15.14 -13.32
C LEU A 72 26.50 16.66 -13.53
N PHE A 73 26.01 17.09 -14.69
CA PHE A 73 25.88 18.50 -15.03
C PHE A 73 24.46 19.06 -14.88
N THR A 74 23.54 18.26 -14.33
CA THR A 74 22.17 18.72 -14.08
C THR A 74 22.16 19.65 -12.88
N PRO A 75 21.55 20.84 -12.96
CA PRO A 75 21.47 21.76 -11.83
C PRO A 75 20.91 21.06 -10.57
N PRO A 76 21.59 21.16 -9.40
CA PRO A 76 21.17 20.47 -8.19
C PRO A 76 19.72 20.71 -7.81
N ARG A 77 19.21 21.95 -7.99
CA ARG A 77 17.79 22.30 -7.74
C ARG A 77 16.81 21.40 -8.51
N LEU A 78 17.16 21.01 -9.75
CA LEU A 78 16.30 20.16 -10.56
C LEU A 78 16.36 18.72 -10.08
N VAL A 79 17.54 18.24 -9.68
CA VAL A 79 17.70 16.91 -9.07
C VAL A 79 16.90 16.82 -7.78
N PHE A 80 17.06 17.79 -6.87
CA PHE A 80 16.30 17.85 -5.62
C PHE A 80 14.79 17.84 -5.85
N ARG A 81 14.30 18.65 -6.80
CA ARG A 81 12.88 18.69 -7.14
C ARG A 81 12.35 17.31 -7.57
N HIS A 82 13.03 16.63 -8.50
CA HIS A 82 12.59 15.30 -8.94
C HIS A 82 12.60 14.27 -7.82
N VAL A 83 13.59 14.32 -6.92
CA VAL A 83 13.64 13.42 -5.77
C VAL A 83 12.48 13.70 -4.81
N LEU A 84 12.19 14.97 -4.53
CA LEU A 84 11.07 15.36 -3.67
C LEU A 84 9.72 14.94 -4.24
N GLU A 85 9.50 15.13 -5.54
CA GLU A 85 8.29 14.66 -6.24
C GLU A 85 8.11 13.15 -6.06
N ARG A 86 9.18 12.35 -6.27
CA ARG A 86 9.12 10.90 -6.06
C ARG A 86 8.83 10.50 -4.62
N VAL A 87 9.37 11.23 -3.64
CA VAL A 87 9.09 10.97 -2.22
C VAL A 87 7.63 11.27 -1.90
N GLN A 88 7.08 12.37 -2.45
CA GLN A 88 5.67 12.71 -2.29
C GLN A 88 4.75 11.61 -2.84
N ASP A 89 5.08 11.05 -4.01
CA ASP A 89 4.31 9.94 -4.60
C ASP A 89 4.30 8.71 -3.68
N VAL A 90 5.46 8.35 -3.12
CA VAL A 90 5.57 7.21 -2.21
C VAL A 90 4.76 7.44 -0.94
N VAL A 91 4.83 8.63 -0.35
CA VAL A 91 4.07 8.99 0.84
C VAL A 91 2.57 8.92 0.57
N ALA A 92 2.11 9.48 -0.55
CA ALA A 92 0.70 9.45 -0.93
C ALA A 92 0.19 8.01 -1.11
N PHE A 93 0.99 7.15 -1.77
CA PHE A 93 0.67 5.73 -1.93
C PHE A 93 0.57 5.02 -0.57
N GLN A 94 1.57 5.18 0.30
CA GLN A 94 1.61 4.53 1.61
C GLN A 94 0.44 4.99 2.49
N TRP A 95 0.10 6.28 2.45
CA TRP A 95 -1.06 6.81 3.15
C TRP A 95 -2.37 6.17 2.67
N ALA A 96 -2.57 6.04 1.35
CA ALA A 96 -3.75 5.37 0.81
C ALA A 96 -3.84 3.90 1.23
N GLN A 97 -2.71 3.17 1.24
CA GLN A 97 -2.68 1.78 1.72
C GLN A 97 -3.01 1.67 3.21
N PHE A 98 -2.49 2.59 4.04
CA PHE A 98 -2.81 2.67 5.46
C PHE A 98 -4.32 2.87 5.69
N GLU A 99 -4.93 3.80 4.97
CA GLU A 99 -6.37 4.09 5.07
C GLU A 99 -7.24 2.88 4.67
N LEU A 100 -6.88 2.19 3.59
CA LEU A 100 -7.56 0.96 3.17
C LEU A 100 -7.44 -0.14 4.22
N SER A 101 -6.24 -0.35 4.77
CA SER A 101 -6.01 -1.34 5.82
C SER A 101 -6.81 -1.03 7.08
N ARG A 102 -6.86 0.24 7.49
CA ARG A 102 -7.67 0.68 8.64
C ARG A 102 -9.15 0.40 8.42
N ALA A 103 -9.70 0.73 7.24
CA ALA A 103 -11.10 0.49 6.93
C ALA A 103 -11.46 -1.01 6.94
N LEU A 104 -10.59 -1.87 6.38
CA LEU A 104 -10.77 -3.32 6.39
C LEU A 104 -10.79 -3.89 7.81
N LEU A 105 -9.87 -3.44 8.67
CA LEU A 105 -9.83 -3.87 10.06
C LEU A 105 -11.10 -3.48 10.81
N GLN A 106 -11.56 -2.24 10.65
CA GLN A 106 -12.81 -1.76 11.26
C GLN A 106 -14.04 -2.55 10.78
N GLN A 107 -14.09 -2.87 9.48
CA GLN A 107 -15.19 -3.67 8.92
C GLN A 107 -15.18 -5.09 9.48
N ASN A 108 -14.00 -5.70 9.60
CA ASN A 108 -13.85 -7.03 10.16
C ASN A 108 -14.25 -7.06 11.64
N GLU A 109 -13.79 -6.09 12.45
CA GLU A 109 -14.19 -5.95 13.85
C GLU A 109 -15.71 -5.84 14.00
N TYR A 110 -16.35 -4.98 13.19
CA TYR A 110 -17.80 -4.84 13.19
C TYR A 110 -18.52 -6.14 12.80
N ALA A 111 -18.05 -6.82 11.75
CA ALA A 111 -18.64 -8.09 11.30
C ALA A 111 -18.49 -9.19 12.36
N THR A 112 -17.34 -9.26 13.03
CA THR A 112 -17.09 -10.21 14.13
C THR A 112 -18.03 -9.95 15.29
N HIS A 113 -18.13 -8.71 15.78
CA HIS A 113 -19.03 -8.37 16.87
C HIS A 113 -20.50 -8.64 16.55
N LYS A 114 -20.94 -8.35 15.32
CA LYS A 114 -22.30 -8.64 14.89
C LYS A 114 -22.57 -10.15 14.86
N SER A 115 -21.64 -10.94 14.32
CA SER A 115 -21.74 -12.41 14.29
C SER A 115 -21.80 -13.01 15.69
N GLU A 116 -21.00 -12.50 16.63
CA GLU A 116 -21.03 -12.92 18.04
C GLU A 116 -22.38 -12.61 18.69
N GLN A 117 -22.93 -11.43 18.44
CA GLN A 117 -24.24 -11.04 18.96
C GLN A 117 -25.37 -11.90 18.37
N ASP A 118 -25.37 -12.12 17.05
CA ASP A 118 -26.35 -12.95 16.36
C ASP A 118 -26.26 -14.41 16.85
N ASN A 119 -25.05 -14.95 17.04
CA ASN A 119 -24.84 -16.28 17.60
C ASN A 119 -25.40 -16.40 19.02
N LYS A 120 -25.16 -15.40 19.88
CA LYS A 120 -25.71 -15.38 21.24
C LYS A 120 -27.25 -15.38 21.23
N SER A 121 -27.86 -14.52 20.42
CA SER A 121 -29.32 -14.49 20.27
C SER A 121 -29.87 -15.82 19.74
N ASN A 122 -29.22 -16.43 18.75
CA ASN A 122 -29.62 -17.73 18.21
C ASN A 122 -29.49 -18.83 19.27
N THR A 123 -28.45 -18.81 20.12
CA THR A 123 -28.33 -19.79 21.20
C THR A 123 -29.43 -19.67 22.24
N GLU A 124 -29.88 -18.45 22.55
CA GLU A 124 -31.00 -18.19 23.47
C GLU A 124 -32.32 -18.71 22.86
N ILE A 125 -32.63 -18.35 21.62
CA ILE A 125 -33.83 -18.82 20.90
C ILE A 125 -33.84 -20.35 20.77
N ASN A 126 -32.71 -20.96 20.45
CA ASN A 126 -32.61 -22.42 20.34
C ASN A 126 -32.81 -23.12 21.68
N ALA A 127 -32.39 -22.50 22.80
CA ALA A 127 -32.63 -23.04 24.13
C ALA A 127 -34.12 -23.00 24.47
N GLU A 128 -34.80 -21.88 24.22
CA GLU A 128 -36.25 -21.73 24.43
C GLU A 128 -37.05 -22.72 23.58
N LEU A 129 -36.74 -22.83 22.28
CA LEU A 129 -37.37 -23.81 21.38
C LEU A 129 -37.14 -25.26 21.86
N SER A 130 -35.95 -25.55 22.38
CA SER A 130 -35.63 -26.90 22.90
C SER A 130 -36.44 -27.22 24.15
N GLU A 131 -36.69 -26.25 25.02
CA GLU A 131 -37.54 -26.39 26.20
C GLU A 131 -39.01 -26.63 25.78
N GLU A 132 -39.53 -25.82 24.86
CA GLU A 132 -40.92 -25.96 24.38
C GLU A 132 -41.14 -27.30 23.66
N ILE A 133 -40.17 -27.78 22.88
CA ILE A 133 -40.22 -29.11 22.27
C ILE A 133 -40.27 -30.19 23.35
N ALA A 134 -39.44 -30.10 24.39
CA ALA A 134 -39.41 -31.09 25.47
C ALA A 134 -40.76 -31.17 26.22
N ASP A 135 -41.39 -30.02 26.46
CA ASP A 135 -42.71 -29.91 27.09
C ASP A 135 -43.82 -30.49 26.22
N LEU A 136 -43.82 -30.15 24.93
CA LEU A 136 -44.78 -30.69 23.96
C LEU A 136 -44.65 -32.21 23.85
N GLU A 137 -43.43 -32.73 23.76
CA GLU A 137 -43.18 -34.18 23.76
C GLU A 137 -43.67 -34.84 25.05
N ALA A 138 -43.49 -34.21 26.22
CA ALA A 138 -44.00 -34.73 27.48
C ALA A 138 -45.54 -34.78 27.50
N CYS A 139 -46.19 -33.75 26.98
CA CYS A 139 -47.65 -33.69 26.84
C CYS A 139 -48.18 -34.78 25.89
N ILE A 140 -47.54 -34.97 24.73
CA ILE A 140 -47.89 -36.02 23.77
C ILE A 140 -47.79 -37.41 24.43
N ARG A 141 -46.68 -37.67 25.13
CA ARG A 141 -46.48 -38.95 25.85
C ARG A 141 -47.56 -39.19 26.91
N CYS A 142 -47.95 -38.15 27.66
CA CYS A 142 -49.01 -38.24 28.66
C CYS A 142 -50.35 -38.61 28.01
N THR A 143 -50.71 -37.91 26.94
CA THR A 143 -51.96 -38.11 26.21
C THR A 143 -52.03 -39.50 25.57
N GLN A 144 -50.93 -39.97 24.98
CA GLN A 144 -50.83 -41.33 24.45
C GLN A 144 -51.06 -42.39 25.52
N ARG A 145 -50.48 -42.24 26.72
CA ARG A 145 -50.72 -43.17 27.84
C ARG A 145 -52.19 -43.20 28.26
N GLN A 146 -52.84 -42.04 28.33
CA GLN A 146 -54.26 -41.95 28.67
C GLN A 146 -55.14 -42.63 27.60
N LEU A 147 -54.86 -42.41 26.33
CA LEU A 147 -55.54 -43.09 25.21
C LEU A 147 -55.39 -44.60 25.28
N SER A 148 -54.18 -45.12 25.52
CA SER A 148 -53.94 -46.56 25.67
C SER A 148 -54.69 -47.15 26.87
N ALA A 149 -54.78 -46.41 27.99
CA ALA A 149 -55.55 -46.84 29.15
C ALA A 149 -57.06 -46.95 28.84
N VAL A 150 -57.63 -45.97 28.15
CA VAL A 150 -59.04 -45.98 27.74
C VAL A 150 -59.32 -47.11 26.74
N GLN A 151 -58.42 -47.35 25.78
CA GLN A 151 -58.55 -48.47 24.84
C GLN A 151 -58.52 -49.83 25.55
N ASN A 152 -57.67 -49.99 26.57
CA ASN A 152 -57.61 -51.23 27.37
C ASN A 152 -58.87 -51.45 28.21
N VAL A 153 -59.44 -50.39 28.81
CA VAL A 153 -60.71 -50.47 29.54
C VAL A 153 -61.88 -50.78 28.60
N GLY A 154 -61.91 -50.15 27.42
CA GLY A 154 -62.90 -50.45 26.38
C GLY A 154 -62.83 -51.91 25.89
N ASN A 155 -61.62 -52.45 25.73
CA ASN A 155 -61.43 -53.86 25.38
C ASN A 155 -61.89 -54.81 26.50
N LEU A 156 -61.57 -54.52 27.77
CA LEU A 156 -62.07 -55.31 28.91
C LEU A 156 -63.60 -55.34 28.97
N ASN A 157 -64.25 -54.18 28.78
CA ASN A 157 -65.71 -54.07 28.78
C ASN A 157 -66.35 -54.83 27.60
N SER A 158 -65.66 -54.91 26.45
CA SER A 158 -66.11 -55.73 25.31
C SER A 158 -65.98 -57.23 25.56
N MET A 159 -64.98 -57.67 26.36
CA MET A 159 -64.79 -59.08 26.72
C MET A 159 -65.77 -59.53 27.80
N THR A 160 -66.12 -58.67 28.77
CA THR A 160 -67.14 -58.97 29.79
C THR A 160 -68.54 -59.03 29.20
N SER A 161 -68.93 -58.11 28.31
CA SER A 161 -70.22 -58.22 27.59
C SER A 161 -70.33 -59.46 26.70
N ARG A 162 -69.21 -60.05 26.27
CA ARG A 162 -69.21 -61.29 25.48
C ARG A 162 -69.28 -62.56 26.33
N ALA A 163 -68.89 -62.50 27.60
CA ALA A 163 -68.99 -63.60 28.56
C ALA A 163 -70.38 -63.71 29.21
N GLU A 164 -71.19 -62.66 29.19
CA GLU A 164 -72.56 -62.65 29.75
C GLU A 164 -73.63 -63.24 28.82
N TYR A 165 -73.25 -63.73 27.63
CA TYR A 165 -74.15 -64.33 26.62
C TYR A 165 -73.81 -65.78 26.23
N SER A 166 -73.09 -66.55 27.05
CA SER A 166 -72.86 -68.00 26.87
C SER A 166 -73.21 -68.78 28.12
#